data_AF-A0AA91KDJ8-F1
#
_entry.id   AF-A0AA91KDJ8-F1
#
_cell.length_a   1.000
_cell.length_b   1.000
_cell.length_c   1.000
_cell.angle_alpha   90.00
_cell.angle_beta   90.00
_cell.angle_gamma   90.00
#
_symmetry.space_group_name_H-M   'P 1'
#
loop_
_entity.id
_entity.type
_entity.pdbx_description
1 polymer ?
#
loop_
_entity_poly.entity_id
_entity_poly.type
_entity_poly.pdbx_seq_one_letter_code
_entity_poly.pdbx_strand_id
1 'polypeptide(L)'
;MKVVTTHHTYVVPAQHAVWIAPGTPHAAYLLKGAQIYNVAMHPSYSIKHADCDCHCLRVSDLAKAIVKTLIHEPKGPQPSPREQALWSLLIDEVKSAAPLPLGLPMPKEKRLKHLCELFITQPNQSLTLSALCRQVGASESTMTRLFKRELTMTFNQWRNQALLTFAAALFAQDYDFGYIAQELGYGSQSAFTAMVTNL
;
A
#
# COMPACT_ATOMS: atom_id res chain seq x y z
N MET A 1 1.17 7.51 -3.01
CA MET A 1 -0.23 7.67 -2.55
C MET A 1 -0.44 6.74 -1.36
N LYS A 2 -1.38 7.03 -0.46
CA LYS A 2 -1.79 6.12 0.62
C LYS A 2 -3.29 5.86 0.53
N VAL A 3 -3.72 4.61 0.66
CA VAL A 3 -5.14 4.24 0.72
C VAL A 3 -5.41 3.58 2.05
N VAL A 4 -6.40 4.07 2.77
CA VAL A 4 -6.76 3.56 4.10
C VAL A 4 -8.12 2.89 4.03
N THR A 5 -8.24 1.75 4.70
CA THR A 5 -9.49 1.05 4.95
C THR A 5 -9.73 0.99 6.46
N THR A 6 -10.80 0.33 6.87
CA THR A 6 -11.09 0.11 8.30
C THR A 6 -9.97 -0.64 9.04
N HIS A 7 -9.29 -1.56 8.35
CA HIS A 7 -8.36 -2.50 8.96
C HIS A 7 -6.94 -2.41 8.43
N HIS A 8 -6.71 -1.72 7.31
CA HIS A 8 -5.42 -1.68 6.67
C HIS A 8 -5.07 -0.29 6.14
N THR A 9 -3.78 -0.04 6.01
CA THR A 9 -3.23 1.08 5.25
C THR A 9 -2.34 0.52 4.15
N TYR A 10 -2.59 0.95 2.91
CA TYR A 10 -1.85 0.55 1.72
C TYR A 10 -0.95 1.70 1.28
N VAL A 11 0.36 1.43 1.19
CA VAL A 11 1.31 2.33 0.54
C VAL A 11 1.31 2.00 -0.94
N VAL A 12 0.93 2.98 -1.77
CA VAL A 12 0.79 2.79 -3.23
C VAL A 12 1.87 3.59 -3.94
N PRO A 13 2.90 2.91 -4.51
CA PRO A 13 3.99 3.53 -5.26
C PRO A 13 3.52 4.15 -6.58
N ALA A 14 4.41 4.90 -7.24
CA ALA A 14 4.19 5.26 -8.63
C ALA A 14 4.04 4.01 -9.49
N GLN A 15 3.24 4.08 -10.57
CA GLN A 15 3.01 2.98 -11.50
C GLN A 15 2.33 1.73 -10.91
N HIS A 16 1.78 1.85 -9.71
CA HIS A 16 1.01 0.81 -9.04
C HIS A 16 -0.43 1.27 -8.84
N ALA A 17 -1.33 0.30 -8.74
CA ALA A 17 -2.73 0.53 -8.42
C ALA A 17 -3.08 -0.18 -7.11
N VAL A 18 -4.17 0.26 -6.49
CA VAL A 18 -4.83 -0.51 -5.44
C VAL A 18 -6.12 -1.07 -6.01
N TRP A 19 -6.33 -2.37 -5.88
CA TRP A 19 -7.62 -2.97 -6.07
C TRP A 19 -8.45 -2.76 -4.80
N ILE A 20 -9.69 -2.33 -4.96
CA ILE A 20 -10.62 -2.11 -3.86
C ILE A 20 -11.87 -2.92 -4.16
N ALA A 21 -12.20 -3.86 -3.29
CA ALA A 21 -13.38 -4.70 -3.45
C ALA A 21 -14.68 -3.86 -3.38
N PRO A 22 -15.75 -4.32 -4.05
CA PRO A 22 -17.04 -3.66 -3.97
C PRO A 22 -17.51 -3.49 -2.52
N GLY A 23 -17.95 -2.28 -2.16
CA GLY A 23 -18.50 -1.98 -0.85
C GLY A 23 -17.48 -1.73 0.26
N THR A 24 -16.17 -1.78 -0.02
CA THR A 24 -15.14 -1.51 1.00
C THR A 24 -15.04 0.00 1.31
N PRO A 25 -15.32 0.44 2.55
CA PRO A 25 -15.09 1.83 2.94
C PRO A 25 -13.60 2.15 2.90
N HIS A 26 -13.23 3.20 2.18
CA HIS A 26 -11.84 3.60 2.00
C HIS A 26 -11.69 5.11 1.85
N ALA A 27 -10.48 5.61 2.10
CA ALA A 27 -10.06 6.96 1.76
C ALA A 27 -8.68 6.95 1.11
N ALA A 28 -8.49 7.78 0.08
CA ALA A 28 -7.23 7.94 -0.62
C ALA A 28 -6.60 9.30 -0.28
N TYR A 29 -5.32 9.28 0.12
CA TYR A 29 -4.51 10.45 0.40
C TYR A 29 -3.41 10.56 -0.66
N LEU A 30 -3.38 11.70 -1.35
CA LEU A 30 -2.41 11.99 -2.39
C LEU A 30 -1.32 12.91 -1.86
N LEU A 31 -0.11 12.67 -2.35
CA LEU A 31 0.96 13.67 -2.28
C LEU A 31 0.73 14.69 -3.40
N LYS A 32 1.17 15.93 -3.14
CA LYS A 32 1.01 17.05 -4.08
C LYS A 32 1.69 16.73 -5.42
N GLY A 33 0.97 16.89 -6.53
CA GLY A 33 1.48 16.65 -7.88
C GLY A 33 1.22 15.24 -8.45
N ALA A 34 0.60 14.34 -7.69
CA ALA A 34 0.22 13.02 -8.20
C ALA A 34 -1.02 13.09 -9.11
N GLN A 35 -0.97 12.39 -10.24
CA GLN A 35 -2.15 12.10 -11.07
C GLN A 35 -2.70 10.72 -10.71
N ILE A 36 -3.99 10.62 -10.46
CA ILE A 36 -4.69 9.36 -10.23
C ILE A 36 -5.64 9.09 -11.37
N TYR A 37 -5.67 7.82 -11.78
CA TYR A 37 -6.67 7.29 -12.68
C TYR A 37 -7.51 6.28 -11.91
N ASN A 38 -8.83 6.53 -11.87
CA ASN A 38 -9.78 5.61 -11.25
C ASN A 38 -10.43 4.78 -12.35
N VAL A 39 -10.34 3.46 -12.20
CA VAL A 39 -11.00 2.50 -13.09
C VAL A 39 -12.10 1.82 -12.29
N ALA A 40 -13.35 2.07 -12.68
CA ALA A 40 -14.51 1.42 -12.08
C ALA A 40 -14.94 0.25 -12.94
N MET A 41 -15.05 -0.93 -12.33
CA MET A 41 -15.49 -2.16 -12.99
C MET A 41 -16.78 -2.66 -12.35
N HIS A 42 -17.66 -3.23 -13.16
CA HIS A 42 -18.85 -3.90 -12.62
C HIS A 42 -18.43 -5.07 -11.71
N PRO A 43 -19.10 -5.32 -10.57
CA PRO A 43 -18.73 -6.39 -9.64
C PRO A 43 -18.66 -7.80 -10.26
N SER A 44 -19.32 -8.05 -11.40
CA SER A 44 -19.18 -9.31 -12.14
C SER A 44 -17.76 -9.59 -12.64
N TYR A 45 -16.93 -8.54 -12.76
CA TYR A 45 -15.51 -8.66 -13.11
C TYR A 45 -14.62 -8.69 -11.86
N SER A 46 -15.18 -8.82 -10.65
CA SER A 46 -14.40 -8.80 -9.42
C SER A 46 -13.36 -9.90 -9.42
N ILE A 47 -12.11 -9.53 -9.15
CA ILE A 47 -11.02 -10.47 -9.04
C ILE A 47 -10.87 -10.81 -7.57
N LYS A 48 -11.21 -12.05 -7.21
CA LYS A 48 -10.97 -12.56 -5.86
C LYS A 48 -9.50 -12.95 -5.74
N HIS A 49 -8.65 -11.98 -5.44
CA HIS A 49 -7.38 -12.31 -4.80
C HIS A 49 -7.67 -12.49 -3.29
N ALA A 50 -7.16 -13.57 -2.70
CA ALA A 50 -7.52 -14.11 -1.38
C ALA A 50 -7.77 -13.08 -0.25
N ASP A 51 -8.68 -13.43 0.68
CA ASP A 51 -8.92 -12.96 2.07
C ASP A 51 -8.74 -11.48 2.45
N CYS A 52 -8.50 -10.58 1.51
CA CYS A 52 -8.27 -9.16 1.74
C CYS A 52 -9.10 -8.32 0.77
N ASP A 53 -9.91 -7.43 1.36
CA ASP A 53 -10.78 -6.50 0.65
C ASP A 53 -10.02 -5.55 -0.31
N CYS A 54 -8.72 -5.35 -0.09
CA CYS A 54 -7.87 -4.52 -0.92
C CYS A 54 -6.47 -5.10 -1.04
N HIS A 55 -5.81 -4.86 -2.17
CA HIS A 55 -4.40 -5.21 -2.39
C HIS A 55 -3.77 -4.30 -3.43
N CYS A 56 -2.46 -4.06 -3.32
CA CYS A 56 -1.72 -3.33 -4.34
C CYS A 56 -1.37 -4.26 -5.49
N LEU A 57 -1.36 -3.74 -6.71
CA LEU A 57 -0.97 -4.48 -7.91
C LEU A 57 -0.06 -3.62 -8.80
N ARG A 58 0.91 -4.28 -9.44
CA ARG A 58 1.76 -3.65 -10.44
C ARG A 58 0.92 -3.38 -11.70
N VAL A 59 0.96 -2.15 -12.20
CA VAL A 59 0.31 -1.80 -13.46
C VAL A 59 1.32 -1.99 -14.58
N SER A 60 1.00 -2.86 -15.55
CA SER A 60 1.82 -3.04 -16.74
C SER A 60 1.82 -1.80 -17.64
N ASP A 61 2.80 -1.67 -18.52
CA ASP A 61 2.83 -0.56 -19.47
C ASP A 61 1.65 -0.61 -20.45
N LEU A 62 1.20 -1.82 -20.79
CA LEU A 62 0.00 -2.03 -21.58
C LEU A 62 -1.25 -1.52 -20.85
N ALA A 63 -1.47 -1.90 -19.59
CA ALA A 63 -2.59 -1.42 -18.80
C ALA A 63 -2.57 0.11 -18.64
N LYS A 64 -1.39 0.72 -18.42
CA LYS A 64 -1.23 2.18 -18.39
C LYS A 64 -1.65 2.82 -19.70
N ALA A 65 -1.19 2.27 -20.83
CA ALA A 65 -1.51 2.79 -22.16
C ALA A 65 -3.02 2.66 -22.45
N ILE A 66 -3.63 1.53 -22.08
CA ILE A 66 -5.08 1.31 -22.23
C ILE A 66 -5.87 2.33 -21.41
N VAL A 67 -5.55 2.52 -20.12
CA VAL A 67 -6.24 3.49 -19.27
C VAL A 67 -6.13 4.90 -19.84
N LYS A 68 -4.92 5.31 -20.28
CA LYS A 68 -4.72 6.62 -20.93
C LYS A 68 -5.52 6.76 -22.23
N THR A 69 -5.66 5.69 -22.99
CA THR A 69 -6.45 5.68 -24.24
C THR A 69 -7.93 5.81 -23.94
N LEU A 70 -8.46 5.01 -23.02
CA LEU A 70 -9.88 5.01 -22.61
C LEU A 70 -10.35 6.38 -22.07
N ILE A 71 -9.46 7.18 -21.49
CA ILE A 71 -9.78 8.54 -21.03
C ILE A 71 -10.11 9.48 -22.18
N HIS A 72 -9.50 9.27 -23.34
CA HIS A 72 -9.66 10.12 -24.53
C HIS A 72 -10.59 9.49 -25.57
N GLU A 73 -11.07 8.26 -25.35
CA GLU A 73 -12.05 7.62 -26.24
C GLU A 73 -13.38 8.40 -26.22
N PRO A 74 -13.99 8.68 -27.38
CA PRO A 74 -15.28 9.35 -27.45
C PRO A 74 -16.35 8.56 -26.73
N LYS A 75 -17.00 9.18 -25.74
CA LYS A 75 -18.07 8.55 -24.97
C LYS A 75 -19.38 8.59 -25.77
N GLY A 76 -19.80 7.43 -26.27
CA GLY A 76 -21.11 7.23 -26.90
C GLY A 76 -22.14 6.61 -25.95
N PRO A 77 -23.41 6.52 -26.36
CA PRO A 77 -24.44 5.77 -25.60
C PRO A 77 -24.15 4.26 -25.54
N GLN A 78 -23.33 3.76 -26.46
CA GLN A 78 -22.82 2.39 -26.47
C GLN A 78 -21.32 2.42 -26.75
N PRO A 79 -20.52 1.56 -26.10
CA PRO A 79 -19.09 1.50 -26.33
C PRO A 79 -18.80 0.96 -27.73
N SER A 80 -17.86 1.58 -28.42
CA SER A 80 -17.43 1.11 -29.75
C SER A 80 -16.76 -0.27 -29.65
N PRO A 81 -16.65 -1.04 -30.75
CA PRO A 81 -15.90 -2.31 -30.73
C PRO A 81 -14.45 -2.15 -30.22
N ARG A 82 -13.81 -1.02 -30.52
CA ARG A 82 -12.47 -0.69 -30.02
C ARG A 82 -12.48 -0.48 -28.52
N GLU A 83 -13.43 0.30 -28.00
CA GLU A 83 -13.56 0.56 -26.56
C GLU A 83 -13.81 -0.73 -25.79
N GLN A 84 -14.68 -1.61 -26.29
CA GLN A 84 -14.96 -2.92 -25.70
C GLN A 84 -13.70 -3.80 -25.64
N ALA A 85 -12.91 -3.82 -26.72
CA ALA A 85 -11.65 -4.56 -26.76
C ALA A 85 -10.63 -4.02 -25.74
N LEU A 86 -10.52 -2.69 -25.62
CA LEU A 86 -9.66 -2.04 -24.62
C LEU A 86 -10.09 -2.39 -23.19
N TRP A 87 -11.39 -2.35 -22.89
CA TRP A 87 -11.90 -2.75 -21.58
C TRP A 87 -11.62 -4.21 -21.26
N SER A 88 -11.84 -5.10 -22.22
CA SER A 88 -11.59 -6.54 -22.06
C SER A 88 -10.12 -6.80 -21.76
N LEU A 89 -9.22 -6.18 -22.52
CA LEU A 89 -7.78 -6.32 -22.32
C LEU A 89 -7.31 -5.73 -20.98
N LEU A 90 -7.88 -4.60 -20.55
CA LEU A 90 -7.57 -4.03 -19.24
C LEU A 90 -7.97 -4.98 -18.10
N ILE A 91 -9.13 -5.62 -18.21
CA ILE A 91 -9.59 -6.59 -17.21
C ILE A 91 -8.63 -7.78 -17.14
N ASP A 92 -8.16 -8.29 -18.28
CA ASP A 92 -7.21 -9.40 -18.33
C ASP A 92 -5.84 -9.04 -17.75
N GLU A 93 -5.36 -7.81 -18.01
CA GLU A 93 -4.13 -7.29 -17.41
C GLU A 93 -4.24 -7.18 -15.88
N VAL A 94 -5.38 -6.69 -15.36
CA VAL A 94 -5.59 -6.59 -13.91
C VAL A 94 -5.70 -7.98 -13.28
N LYS A 95 -6.37 -8.94 -13.93
CA LYS A 95 -6.46 -10.34 -13.46
C LYS A 95 -5.11 -11.04 -13.41
N SER A 96 -4.22 -10.71 -14.35
CA SER A 96 -2.88 -11.30 -14.46
C SER A 96 -1.87 -10.63 -13.54
N ALA A 97 -2.20 -9.48 -12.95
CA ALA A 97 -1.30 -8.74 -12.10
C ALA A 97 -1.08 -9.46 -10.76
N ALA A 98 0.19 -9.65 -10.40
CA ALA A 98 0.54 -10.21 -9.10
C ALA A 98 0.23 -9.19 -7.98
N PRO A 99 -0.46 -9.59 -6.90
CA PRO A 99 -0.64 -8.74 -5.74
C PRO A 99 0.70 -8.49 -5.04
N LEU A 100 0.87 -7.29 -4.50
CA LEU A 100 2.04 -6.90 -3.71
C LEU A 100 1.66 -6.75 -2.24
N PRO A 101 2.53 -7.22 -1.30
CA PRO A 101 2.28 -7.17 0.13
C PRO A 101 2.54 -5.77 0.71
N LEU A 102 1.82 -4.76 0.19
CA LEU A 102 1.97 -3.35 0.59
C LEU A 102 0.87 -2.89 1.56
N GLY A 103 0.11 -3.83 2.11
CA GLY A 103 -0.92 -3.59 3.12
C GLY A 103 -0.35 -3.75 4.53
N LEU A 104 -0.52 -2.72 5.36
CA LEU A 104 -0.15 -2.72 6.76
C LEU A 104 -1.40 -2.88 7.63
N PRO A 105 -1.44 -3.86 8.54
CA PRO A 105 -2.57 -4.02 9.44
C PRO A 105 -2.62 -2.84 10.41
N MET A 106 -3.82 -2.28 10.59
CA MET A 106 -4.05 -1.11 11.41
C MET A 106 -4.97 -1.43 12.58
N PRO A 107 -4.65 -0.95 13.79
CA PRO A 107 -5.45 -1.20 14.98
C PRO A 107 -6.65 -0.25 15.04
N LYS A 108 -7.60 -0.58 15.91
CA LYS A 108 -8.81 0.23 16.13
C LYS A 108 -8.67 1.18 17.32
N GLU A 109 -7.91 0.80 18.35
CA GLU A 109 -7.67 1.67 19.50
C GLU A 109 -6.97 2.96 19.08
N LYS A 110 -7.49 4.11 19.52
CA LYS A 110 -7.12 5.42 19.00
C LYS A 110 -5.63 5.75 19.20
N ARG A 111 -5.07 5.48 20.39
CA ARG A 111 -3.66 5.81 20.68
C ARG A 111 -2.70 4.91 19.91
N LEU A 112 -3.01 3.61 19.83
CA LEU A 112 -2.22 2.65 19.05
C LEU A 112 -2.31 2.98 17.55
N LYS A 113 -3.50 3.33 17.04
CA LYS A 113 -3.68 3.75 15.65
C LYS A 113 -2.86 5.00 15.35
N HIS A 114 -2.92 6.01 16.22
CA HIS A 114 -2.13 7.23 16.08
C HIS A 114 -0.62 6.94 16.10
N LEU A 115 -0.16 6.01 16.95
CA LEU A 115 1.22 5.55 16.98
C LEU A 115 1.66 4.94 15.63
N CYS A 116 0.83 4.06 15.07
CA CYS A 116 1.09 3.46 13.75
C CYS A 116 1.09 4.52 12.65
N GLU A 117 0.17 5.49 12.68
CA GLU A 117 0.11 6.58 11.71
C GLU A 117 1.33 7.50 11.76
N LEU A 118 1.83 7.81 12.96
CA LEU A 118 3.07 8.58 13.14
C LEU A 118 4.26 7.84 12.49
N PHE A 119 4.38 6.54 12.71
CA PHE A 119 5.43 5.74 12.07
C PHE A 119 5.29 5.72 10.54
N ILE A 120 4.08 5.52 10.03
CA ILE A 120 3.80 5.47 8.57
C ILE A 120 4.09 6.81 7.88
N THR A 121 3.96 7.93 8.60
CA THR A 121 4.20 9.27 8.03
C THR A 121 5.68 9.49 7.74
N GLN A 122 6.57 8.95 8.58
CA GLN A 122 8.02 9.04 8.40
C GLN A 122 8.68 7.73 8.87
N PRO A 123 8.65 6.68 8.04
CA PRO A 123 9.15 5.37 8.41
C PRO A 123 10.67 5.44 8.62
N ASN A 124 11.13 5.02 9.80
CA ASN A 124 12.54 5.02 10.12
C ASN A 124 12.88 3.92 11.13
N GLN A 125 13.90 3.12 10.85
CA GLN A 125 14.34 2.01 11.69
C GLN A 125 14.74 2.44 13.11
N SER A 126 15.21 3.67 13.28
CA SER A 126 15.61 4.21 14.58
C SER A 126 14.43 4.60 15.48
N LEU A 127 13.20 4.71 14.94
CA LEU A 127 12.02 5.00 15.74
C LEU A 127 11.69 3.83 16.67
N THR A 128 11.77 4.11 17.97
CA THR A 128 11.52 3.13 19.03
C THR A 128 10.08 3.23 19.54
N LEU A 129 9.60 2.13 20.13
CA LEU A 129 8.30 2.13 20.80
C LEU A 129 8.23 3.21 21.89
N SER A 130 9.32 3.38 22.66
CA SER A 130 9.42 4.39 23.71
C SER A 130 9.23 5.81 23.17
N ALA A 131 9.92 6.16 22.08
CA ALA A 131 9.82 7.48 21.46
C ALA A 131 8.39 7.78 20.99
N LEU A 132 7.74 6.81 20.34
CA LEU A 132 6.37 6.95 19.88
C LEU A 132 5.36 7.02 21.04
N CYS A 133 5.56 6.22 22.09
CA CYS A 133 4.74 6.22 23.30
C CYS A 133 4.69 7.59 23.97
N ARG A 134 5.83 8.31 24.00
CA ARG A 134 5.91 9.68 24.52
C ARG A 134 5.06 10.66 23.71
N GLN A 135 5.00 10.50 22.38
CA GLN A 135 4.19 11.37 21.52
C GLN A 135 2.69 11.13 21.68
N VAL A 136 2.27 9.87 21.86
CA VAL A 136 0.85 9.50 21.95
C VAL A 136 0.27 9.48 23.38
N GLY A 137 1.11 9.75 24.39
CA GLY A 137 0.69 9.79 25.80
C GLY A 137 0.27 8.42 26.37
N ALA A 138 1.07 7.38 26.12
CA ALA A 138 0.83 6.03 26.64
C ALA A 138 2.10 5.36 27.16
N SER A 139 1.96 4.37 28.05
CA SER A 139 3.09 3.55 28.50
C SER A 139 3.40 2.42 27.52
N GLU A 140 4.67 2.02 27.46
CA GLU A 140 5.13 0.92 26.59
C GLU A 140 4.44 -0.41 26.92
N SER A 141 4.15 -0.68 28.20
CA SER A 141 3.39 -1.87 28.64
C SER A 141 1.97 -1.86 28.05
N THR A 142 1.30 -0.70 28.05
CA THR A 142 -0.02 -0.55 27.43
C THR A 142 0.05 -0.81 25.93
N MET A 143 1.00 -0.18 25.23
CA MET A 143 1.13 -0.35 23.77
C MET A 143 1.52 -1.77 23.37
N THR A 144 2.44 -2.41 24.09
CA THR A 144 2.83 -3.81 23.84
C THR A 144 1.64 -4.75 23.96
N ARG A 145 0.80 -4.56 24.99
CA ARG A 145 -0.42 -5.35 25.16
C ARG A 145 -1.43 -5.09 24.04
N LEU A 146 -1.59 -3.85 23.60
CA LEU A 146 -2.50 -3.49 22.51
C LEU A 146 -2.04 -4.09 21.17
N PHE A 147 -0.74 -4.03 20.85
CA PHE A 147 -0.16 -4.67 19.67
C PHE A 147 -0.47 -6.17 19.63
N LYS A 148 -0.24 -6.88 20.74
CA LYS A 148 -0.58 -8.31 20.84
C LYS A 148 -2.08 -8.57 20.71
N ARG A 149 -2.92 -7.73 21.33
CA ARG A 149 -4.38 -7.94 21.39
C ARG A 149 -5.08 -7.64 20.06
N GLU A 150 -4.70 -6.57 19.37
CA GLU A 150 -5.41 -6.10 18.17
C GLU A 150 -4.74 -6.50 16.87
N LEU A 151 -3.41 -6.67 16.87
CA LEU A 151 -2.64 -6.99 15.67
C LEU A 151 -1.98 -8.37 15.74
N THR A 152 -2.11 -9.09 16.86
CA THR A 152 -1.53 -10.43 17.05
C THR A 152 -0.01 -10.48 16.80
N MET A 153 0.68 -9.35 16.99
CA MET A 153 2.11 -9.21 16.75
C MET A 153 2.73 -8.23 17.73
N THR A 154 4.07 -8.18 17.76
CA THR A 154 4.83 -7.17 18.50
C THR A 154 5.02 -5.90 17.68
N PHE A 155 5.35 -4.79 18.35
CA PHE A 155 5.73 -3.56 17.64
C PHE A 155 6.87 -3.78 16.64
N ASN A 156 7.90 -4.56 17.00
CA ASN A 156 9.05 -4.80 16.12
C ASN A 156 8.64 -5.59 14.85
N GLN A 157 7.77 -6.58 14.97
CA GLN A 157 7.24 -7.32 13.82
C GLN A 157 6.44 -6.39 12.90
N TRP A 158 5.52 -5.61 13.47
CA TRP A 158 4.73 -4.63 12.73
C TRP A 158 5.62 -3.57 12.04
N ARG A 159 6.62 -3.06 12.75
CA ARG A 159 7.58 -2.08 12.26
C ARG A 159 8.40 -2.63 11.10
N ASN A 160 8.90 -3.86 11.22
CA ASN A 160 9.67 -4.50 10.16
C ASN A 160 8.78 -4.71 8.91
N GLN A 161 7.53 -5.14 9.10
CA GLN A 161 6.57 -5.22 8.00
C GLN A 161 6.34 -3.85 7.34
N ALA A 162 6.18 -2.79 8.14
CA ALA A 162 6.07 -1.42 7.64
C ALA A 162 7.30 -1.02 6.81
N LEU A 163 8.50 -1.20 7.33
CA LEU A 163 9.75 -0.88 6.63
C LEU A 163 9.91 -1.68 5.34
N LEU A 164 9.55 -2.97 5.34
CA LEU A 164 9.54 -3.79 4.11
C LEU A 164 8.53 -3.27 3.08
N THR A 165 7.33 -2.88 3.51
CA THR A 165 6.33 -2.28 2.62
C THR A 165 6.85 -0.99 1.98
N PHE A 166 7.50 -0.12 2.76
CA PHE A 166 8.11 1.11 2.21
C PHE A 166 9.33 0.81 1.33
N ALA A 167 10.17 -0.16 1.69
CA ALA A 167 11.27 -0.60 0.84
C ALA A 167 10.77 -1.13 -0.51
N ALA A 168 9.78 -2.03 -0.50
CA ALA A 168 9.16 -2.56 -1.71
C ALA A 168 8.55 -1.44 -2.57
N ALA A 169 7.99 -0.40 -1.93
CA ALA A 169 7.48 0.77 -2.61
C ALA A 169 8.58 1.63 -3.27
N LEU A 170 9.77 1.70 -2.68
CA LEU A 170 10.93 2.39 -3.26
C LEU A 170 11.58 1.55 -4.36
N PHE A 171 11.69 0.22 -4.18
CA PHE A 171 12.15 -0.68 -5.24
C PHE A 171 11.25 -0.62 -6.47
N ALA A 172 9.94 -0.54 -6.27
CA ALA A 172 8.96 -0.34 -7.33
C ALA A 172 9.14 0.98 -8.12
N GLN A 173 9.97 1.90 -7.63
CA GLN A 173 10.34 3.17 -8.26
C GLN A 173 11.81 3.16 -8.73
N ASP A 174 12.43 1.98 -8.85
CA ASP A 174 13.80 1.76 -9.33
C ASP A 174 14.90 2.41 -8.45
N TYR A 175 14.60 2.71 -7.18
CA TYR A 175 15.64 3.12 -6.22
C TYR A 175 16.53 1.94 -5.83
N ASP A 176 17.83 2.19 -5.67
CA ASP A 176 18.80 1.17 -5.27
C ASP A 176 18.77 0.87 -3.76
N PHE A 177 19.39 -0.25 -3.37
CA PHE A 177 19.46 -0.70 -1.97
C PHE A 177 20.16 0.30 -1.03
N GLY A 178 21.13 1.07 -1.52
CA GLY A 178 21.86 2.05 -0.73
C GLY A 178 20.98 3.25 -0.38
N TYR A 179 20.27 3.77 -1.37
CA TYR A 179 19.26 4.82 -1.20
C TYR A 179 18.16 4.38 -0.23
N ILE A 180 17.61 3.18 -0.43
CA ILE A 180 16.53 2.64 0.41
C ILE A 180 16.98 2.48 1.86
N ALA A 181 18.20 1.99 2.08
CA ALA A 181 18.78 1.87 3.42
C ALA A 181 18.84 3.25 4.10
N GLN A 182 19.36 4.27 3.41
CA GLN A 182 19.45 5.62 3.94
C GLN A 182 18.07 6.23 4.23
N GLU A 183 17.14 6.13 3.28
CA GLU A 183 15.78 6.68 3.39
C GLU A 183 15.03 6.08 4.60
N LEU A 184 15.21 4.78 4.84
CA LEU A 184 14.60 4.07 5.97
C LEU A 184 15.40 4.16 7.28
N GLY A 185 16.49 4.93 7.30
CA GLY A 185 17.28 5.20 8.51
C GLY A 185 18.23 4.09 8.94
N TYR A 186 18.64 3.22 8.01
CA TYR A 186 19.71 2.24 8.25
C TYR A 186 21.07 2.90 8.10
N GLY A 187 22.00 2.55 9.00
CA GLY A 187 23.38 3.07 8.96
C GLY A 187 24.23 2.52 7.81
N SER A 188 23.78 1.48 7.12
CA SER A 188 24.44 0.92 5.94
C SER A 188 23.49 0.05 5.11
N GLN A 189 23.82 -0.14 3.84
CA GLN A 189 23.13 -1.09 2.95
C GLN A 189 23.13 -2.51 3.54
N SER A 190 24.27 -2.97 4.07
CA SER A 190 24.38 -4.30 4.66
C SER A 190 23.44 -4.51 5.86
N ALA A 191 23.23 -3.47 6.69
CA ALA A 191 22.29 -3.54 7.80
C ALA A 191 20.84 -3.65 7.32
N PHE A 192 20.50 -2.96 6.23
CA PHE A 192 19.20 -3.11 5.58
C PHE A 192 19.02 -4.50 4.97
N THR A 193 20.00 -4.99 4.20
CA THR A 193 19.96 -6.34 3.62
C THR A 193 19.79 -7.40 4.69
N ALA A 194 20.50 -7.31 5.83
CA ALA A 194 20.33 -8.22 6.94
C ALA A 194 18.91 -8.19 7.54
N MET A 195 18.23 -7.04 7.57
CA MET A 195 16.83 -6.97 8.00
C MET A 195 15.93 -7.72 7.01
N VAL A 196 16.12 -7.51 5.71
CA VAL A 196 15.29 -8.12 4.66
C VAL A 196 15.46 -9.64 4.62
N THR A 197 16.66 -10.16 4.86
CA THR A 197 16.95 -11.60 4.77
C THR A 197 16.62 -12.40 6.05
N ASN A 198 16.42 -11.73 7.19
CA ASN A 198 16.16 -12.37 8.49
C ASN A 198 14.67 -12.39 8.88
N LEU A 199 13.77 -12.12 7.93
CA LEU A 199 12.31 -12.15 8.09
C LEU A 199 11.73 -13.38 7.39
#